data_AF-A0A1Y0ER06-F1
#
_entry.id   AF-A0A1Y0ER06-F1
#
_cell.length_a   1.000
_cell.length_b   1.000
_cell.length_c   1.000
_cell.angle_alpha   90.00
_cell.angle_beta   90.00
_cell.angle_gamma   90.00
#
_symmetry.space_group_name_H-M   'P 1'
#
loop_
_entity.id
_entity.type
_entity.pdbx_description
1 polymer ?
#
loop_
_entity_poly.entity_id
_entity_poly.type
_entity_poly.pdbx_seq_one_letter_code
_entity_poly.pdbx_strand_id
1 'polypeptide(L)'
;MSEIPNEASPDGLISPGAAGAPGLGDPWPPGAIRKAPEPAAQVQLAPATGATGLPIGLQRGVASFQALVRQVMAQAVQREWPRLVLCDPDFEAWPLGESQLVADLMAWSRRGREVVLLAHRFDAVQARHARFVTWRKTWSHIVECCVVATTDRELPQGMIWTPEWALQVQDAEGFACIGSENQRFRAELSSKLDLLRQRSRPGFAVNILGL
;
A
#
# COMPACT_ATOMS: atom_id res chain seq x y z
N MET A 1 -42.17 47.62 -33.23
CA MET A 1 -41.46 48.82 -32.75
C MET A 1 -40.09 48.34 -32.30
N SER A 2 -39.02 48.36 -33.07
CA SER A 2 -38.68 48.95 -34.38
C SER A 2 -37.51 48.10 -34.93
N GLU A 3 -37.53 47.65 -36.19
CA GLU A 3 -36.95 48.34 -37.37
C GLU A 3 -35.46 48.70 -37.22
N ILE A 4 -34.55 47.85 -37.74
CA ILE A 4 -33.71 47.93 -38.98
C ILE A 4 -32.35 48.68 -38.77
N PRO A 5 -31.40 48.69 -39.74
CA PRO A 5 -30.13 47.94 -39.76
C PRO A 5 -28.90 48.88 -39.70
N ASN A 6 -27.67 48.37 -39.86
CA ASN A 6 -26.76 49.01 -40.82
C ASN A 6 -25.65 48.09 -41.34
N GLU A 7 -25.45 48.27 -42.63
CA GLU A 7 -24.59 47.65 -43.61
C GLU A 7 -23.23 48.38 -43.66
N ALA A 8 -22.16 47.66 -43.98
CA ALA A 8 -20.94 48.24 -44.54
C ALA A 8 -20.21 47.20 -45.41
N SER A 9 -20.56 47.21 -46.69
CA SER A 9 -19.72 46.82 -47.85
C SER A 9 -18.59 47.86 -48.06
N PRO A 10 -17.69 47.78 -49.07
CA PRO A 10 -17.54 46.83 -50.19
C PRO A 10 -16.11 46.22 -50.27
N ASP A 11 -15.88 45.07 -50.91
CA ASP A 11 -15.70 44.84 -52.36
C ASP A 11 -14.53 45.61 -53.01
N GLY A 12 -13.58 44.83 -53.53
CA GLY A 12 -12.39 45.27 -54.25
C GLY A 12 -11.72 44.07 -54.92
N LEU A 13 -12.33 43.65 -56.03
CA LEU A 13 -11.81 42.74 -57.06
C LEU A 13 -10.29 42.87 -57.28
N ILE A 14 -9.59 41.75 -57.60
CA ILE A 14 -8.98 41.50 -58.93
C ILE A 14 -8.76 39.97 -59.14
N SER A 15 -9.40 39.41 -60.16
CA SER A 15 -9.00 38.16 -60.86
C SER A 15 -8.27 38.54 -62.15
N PRO A 16 -7.28 37.75 -62.63
CA PRO A 16 -7.54 36.77 -63.70
C PRO A 16 -6.70 35.47 -63.50
N GLY A 17 -7.09 34.26 -63.89
CA GLY A 17 -7.57 33.81 -65.20
C GLY A 17 -6.47 32.96 -65.87
N ALA A 18 -6.66 31.63 -65.97
CA ALA A 18 -6.25 30.75 -67.09
C ALA A 18 -5.97 29.28 -66.66
N ALA A 19 -6.83 28.40 -67.18
CA ALA A 19 -6.53 27.13 -67.88
C ALA A 19 -5.37 26.21 -67.42
N GLY A 20 -5.71 24.94 -67.15
CA GLY A 20 -4.78 23.82 -67.31
C GLY A 20 -5.03 22.60 -66.40
N ALA A 21 -5.95 21.71 -66.79
CA ALA A 21 -5.76 20.27 -66.57
C ALA A 21 -4.90 19.75 -67.77
N PRO A 22 -4.13 18.64 -67.71
CA PRO A 22 -4.46 17.36 -67.07
C PRO A 22 -3.26 16.54 -66.49
N GLY A 23 -3.55 15.34 -65.96
CA GLY A 23 -2.57 14.26 -65.68
C GLY A 23 -2.63 13.79 -64.23
N LEU A 24 -3.36 12.72 -63.88
CA LEU A 24 -3.04 11.28 -64.05
C LEU A 24 -1.77 10.83 -63.30
N GLY A 25 -1.97 9.98 -62.29
CA GLY A 25 -0.96 9.28 -61.48
C GLY A 25 -1.25 9.50 -59.99
N ASP A 26 -1.50 8.54 -59.12
CA ASP A 26 -1.37 7.08 -59.15
C ASP A 26 -2.19 6.49 -57.95
N PRO A 27 -2.40 5.17 -57.90
CA PRO A 27 -3.48 4.53 -57.15
C PRO A 27 -3.26 4.41 -55.63
N TRP A 28 -4.39 4.41 -54.91
CA TRP A 28 -4.52 4.00 -53.52
C TRP A 28 -3.87 2.62 -53.26
N PRO A 29 -3.02 2.45 -52.24
CA PRO A 29 -2.42 1.14 -51.95
C PRO A 29 -3.46 0.18 -51.34
N PRO A 30 -3.56 -1.07 -51.82
CA PRO A 30 -4.27 -2.13 -51.11
C PRO A 30 -3.46 -2.56 -49.88
N GLY A 31 -4.01 -2.45 -48.67
CA GLY A 31 -3.41 -3.08 -47.49
C GLY A 31 -3.26 -2.23 -46.23
N ALA A 32 -4.05 -1.18 -46.03
CA ALA A 32 -4.20 -0.59 -44.69
C ALA A 32 -5.09 -1.51 -43.83
N ILE A 33 -4.52 -2.62 -43.36
CA ILE A 33 -5.08 -3.41 -42.27
C ILE A 33 -5.19 -2.44 -41.10
N ARG A 34 -6.43 -2.03 -40.78
CA ARG A 34 -6.73 -1.38 -39.51
C ARG A 34 -6.29 -2.37 -38.44
N LYS A 35 -5.14 -2.13 -37.82
CA LYS A 35 -4.70 -2.84 -36.62
C LYS A 35 -5.89 -2.78 -35.66
N ALA A 36 -6.44 -3.94 -35.30
CA ALA A 36 -7.49 -4.04 -34.30
C ALA A 36 -7.04 -3.25 -33.05
N PRO A 37 -7.95 -2.55 -32.36
CA PRO A 37 -7.58 -1.96 -31.09
C PRO A 37 -7.02 -3.07 -30.19
N GLU A 38 -5.80 -2.85 -29.70
CA GLU A 38 -5.13 -3.74 -28.75
C GLU A 38 -6.06 -4.09 -27.59
N PRO A 39 -6.02 -5.33 -27.07
CA PRO A 39 -6.88 -5.74 -25.96
C PRO A 39 -6.58 -4.83 -24.78
N ALA A 40 -7.63 -4.12 -24.33
CA ALA A 40 -7.73 -3.32 -23.11
C ALA A 40 -6.40 -3.25 -22.33
N ALA A 41 -5.62 -2.19 -22.61
CA ALA A 41 -4.62 -1.72 -21.68
C ALA A 41 -5.32 -1.63 -20.32
N GLN A 42 -4.99 -2.57 -19.44
CA GLN A 42 -5.40 -2.53 -18.05
C GLN A 42 -4.94 -1.18 -17.55
N VAL A 43 -5.89 -0.28 -17.30
CA VAL A 43 -5.61 0.97 -16.58
C VAL A 43 -5.16 0.52 -15.20
N GLN A 44 -3.86 0.29 -15.05
CA GLN A 44 -3.20 0.17 -13.77
C GLN A 44 -3.33 1.53 -13.12
N LEU A 45 -4.47 1.73 -12.46
CA LEU A 45 -4.69 2.88 -11.61
C LEU A 45 -3.61 2.78 -10.54
N ALA A 46 -2.61 3.66 -10.62
CA ALA A 46 -1.59 3.77 -9.59
C ALA A 46 -2.30 3.79 -8.24
N PRO A 47 -1.81 3.03 -7.24
CA PRO A 47 -2.51 2.95 -5.97
C PRO A 47 -2.70 4.35 -5.41
N ALA A 48 -3.93 4.70 -5.09
CA ALA A 48 -4.23 6.00 -4.50
C ALA A 48 -3.36 6.14 -3.24
N THR A 49 -2.63 7.25 -3.13
CA THR A 49 -1.74 7.50 -1.99
C THR A 49 -2.42 8.51 -1.07
N GLY A 50 -2.48 8.20 0.21
CA GLY A 50 -3.11 9.05 1.22
C GLY A 50 -2.19 10.16 1.72
N ALA A 51 -2.68 10.95 2.69
CA ALA A 51 -1.93 12.03 3.32
C ALA A 51 -0.68 11.56 4.08
N THR A 52 -0.64 10.28 4.47
CA THR A 52 0.50 9.61 5.09
C THR A 52 1.61 9.28 4.11
N GLY A 53 1.38 9.41 2.80
CA GLY A 53 2.29 8.89 1.78
C GLY A 53 2.22 7.36 1.61
N LEU A 54 1.28 6.70 2.31
CA LEU A 54 1.01 5.27 2.15
C LEU A 54 -0.13 5.04 1.16
N PRO A 55 -0.11 3.92 0.42
CA PRO A 55 -1.23 3.48 -0.39
C PRO A 55 -2.52 3.30 0.44
N ILE A 56 -3.63 3.75 -0.14
CA ILE A 56 -4.98 3.56 0.36
C ILE A 56 -5.80 2.76 -0.66
N GLY A 57 -6.76 1.97 -0.17
CA GLY A 57 -7.58 1.07 -0.97
C GLY A 57 -7.01 -0.33 -1.09
N LEU A 58 -7.56 -1.11 -2.03
CA LEU A 58 -7.26 -2.52 -2.20
C LEU A 58 -5.93 -2.74 -2.93
N GLN A 59 -5.05 -3.52 -2.34
CA GLN A 59 -3.82 -4.05 -2.93
C GLN A 59 -3.93 -5.57 -2.99
N ARG A 60 -3.25 -6.20 -3.96
CA ARG A 60 -3.25 -7.66 -4.14
C ARG A 60 -1.85 -8.22 -4.25
N GLY A 61 -1.68 -9.44 -3.73
CA GLY A 61 -0.43 -10.19 -3.82
C GLY A 61 0.54 -9.91 -2.66
N VAL A 62 1.29 -10.95 -2.30
CA VAL A 62 2.26 -10.91 -1.21
C VAL A 62 3.36 -9.86 -1.41
N ALA A 63 3.79 -9.63 -2.66
CA ALA A 63 4.80 -8.62 -2.96
C ALA A 63 4.30 -7.19 -2.62
N SER A 64 3.04 -6.89 -2.94
CA SER A 64 2.40 -5.62 -2.61
C SER A 64 2.24 -5.45 -1.10
N PHE A 65 1.84 -6.51 -0.40
CA PHE A 65 1.78 -6.53 1.07
C PHE A 65 3.16 -6.28 1.70
N GLN A 66 4.21 -6.96 1.25
CA GLN A 66 5.57 -6.75 1.76
C GLN A 66 6.07 -5.34 1.43
N ALA A 67 5.78 -4.81 0.25
CA ALA A 67 6.12 -3.42 -0.11
C ALA A 67 5.44 -2.42 0.83
N LEU A 68 4.16 -2.64 1.15
CA LEU A 68 3.42 -1.85 2.13
C LEU A 68 4.06 -1.92 3.53
N VAL A 69 4.45 -3.10 4.01
CA VAL A 69 5.13 -3.24 5.31
C VAL A 69 6.42 -2.41 5.35
N ARG A 70 7.23 -2.42 4.28
CA ARG A 70 8.45 -1.60 4.18
C ARG A 70 8.12 -0.10 4.20
N GLN A 71 7.12 0.32 3.42
CA GLN A 71 6.68 1.72 3.37
C GLN A 71 6.15 2.19 4.73
N VAL A 72 5.41 1.35 5.47
CA VAL A 72 4.93 1.65 6.82
C VAL A 72 6.09 1.93 7.76
N MET A 73 7.14 1.10 7.75
CA MET A 73 8.30 1.31 8.62
C MET A 73 9.06 2.60 8.26
N ALA A 74 9.24 2.88 6.96
CA ALA A 74 9.83 4.13 6.50
C ALA A 74 9.00 5.35 6.94
N GLN A 75 7.66 5.28 6.85
CA GLN A 75 6.77 6.35 7.32
C GLN A 75 6.76 6.48 8.84
N ALA A 76 6.88 5.37 9.58
CA ALA A 76 7.01 5.41 11.04
C ALA A 76 8.24 6.19 11.50
N VAL A 77 9.36 6.10 10.77
CA VAL A 77 10.57 6.89 11.02
C VAL A 77 10.31 8.38 10.76
N GLN A 78 9.74 8.72 9.60
CA GLN A 78 9.52 10.12 9.20
C GLN A 78 8.49 10.85 10.06
N ARG A 79 7.40 10.14 10.40
CA ARG A 79 6.26 10.68 11.15
C ARG A 79 6.37 10.48 12.64
N GLU A 80 7.40 9.74 13.07
CA GLU A 80 7.66 9.56 14.49
C GLU A 80 6.46 8.97 15.23
N TRP A 81 5.86 7.92 14.66
CA TRP A 81 4.70 7.29 15.29
C TRP A 81 5.05 6.66 16.63
N PRO A 82 4.34 6.99 17.73
CA PRO A 82 4.64 6.46 19.06
C PRO A 82 4.32 4.97 19.20
N ARG A 83 3.30 4.46 18.49
CA ARG A 83 2.83 3.09 18.65
C ARG A 83 2.60 2.43 17.29
N LEU A 84 3.07 1.19 17.16
CA LEU A 84 2.79 0.31 16.03
C LEU A 84 2.20 -1.00 16.56
N VAL A 85 1.18 -1.54 15.91
CA VAL A 85 0.66 -2.87 16.25
C VAL A 85 0.63 -3.73 15.00
N LEU A 86 1.32 -4.86 15.07
CA LEU A 86 1.42 -5.85 14.00
C LEU A 86 0.76 -7.14 14.48
N CYS A 87 -0.09 -7.72 13.65
CA CYS A 87 -0.79 -8.96 13.99
C CYS A 87 -0.81 -9.90 12.78
N ASP A 88 -0.37 -11.13 13.01
CA ASP A 88 -0.31 -12.18 12.00
C ASP A 88 -0.23 -13.55 12.70
N PRO A 89 -0.79 -14.64 12.14
CA PRO A 89 -0.70 -15.96 12.76
C PRO A 89 0.72 -16.41 13.13
N ASP A 90 1.70 -16.15 12.25
CA ASP A 90 3.07 -16.68 12.37
C ASP A 90 4.18 -15.75 11.83
N PHE A 91 3.83 -14.66 11.12
CA PHE A 91 4.75 -13.71 10.48
C PHE A 91 5.63 -14.30 9.36
N GLU A 92 5.22 -15.41 8.75
CA GLU A 92 6.02 -16.07 7.72
C GLU A 92 6.16 -15.23 6.44
N ALA A 93 5.07 -14.60 6.00
CA ALA A 93 5.04 -13.80 4.77
C ALA A 93 5.62 -12.38 4.93
N TRP A 94 6.04 -12.00 6.14
CA TRP A 94 6.47 -10.65 6.46
C TRP A 94 7.96 -10.43 6.15
N PRO A 95 8.37 -9.24 5.68
CA PRO A 95 9.75 -8.92 5.33
C PRO A 95 10.64 -8.56 6.54
N LEU A 96 10.34 -9.06 7.75
CA LEU A 96 10.98 -8.59 9.00
C LEU A 96 12.51 -8.84 9.02
N GLY A 97 13.00 -9.87 8.34
CA GLY A 97 14.42 -10.20 8.26
C GLY A 97 15.26 -9.36 7.28
N GLU A 98 14.63 -8.46 6.53
CA GLU A 98 15.32 -7.65 5.53
C GLU A 98 16.17 -6.56 6.15
N SER A 99 17.36 -6.32 5.56
CA SER A 99 18.32 -5.35 6.07
C SER A 99 17.74 -3.94 6.12
N GLN A 100 17.01 -3.52 5.10
CA GLN A 100 16.42 -2.17 5.04
C GLN A 100 15.35 -1.98 6.11
N LEU A 101 14.44 -2.97 6.27
CA LEU A 101 13.39 -2.89 7.28
C LEU A 101 13.97 -2.79 8.70
N VAL A 102 15.00 -3.59 9.00
CA VAL A 102 15.66 -3.52 10.31
C VAL A 102 16.42 -2.20 10.49
N ALA A 103 16.99 -1.61 9.43
CA ALA A 103 17.57 -0.28 9.48
C ALA A 103 16.52 0.80 9.82
N ASP A 104 15.34 0.72 9.22
CA ASP A 104 14.22 1.64 9.52
C ASP A 104 13.72 1.44 10.97
N LEU A 105 13.59 0.19 11.43
CA LEU A 105 13.26 -0.10 12.82
C LEU A 105 14.31 0.47 13.79
N MET A 106 15.59 0.32 13.50
CA MET A 106 16.67 0.92 14.30
C MET A 106 16.55 2.45 14.35
N ALA A 107 16.27 3.11 13.22
CA ALA A 107 16.11 4.55 13.15
C ALA A 107 14.86 5.05 13.89
N TRP A 108 13.79 4.26 13.90
CA TRP A 108 12.55 4.55 14.62
C TRP A 108 12.69 4.33 16.14
N SER A 109 13.50 3.36 16.56
CA SER A 109 13.67 2.94 17.96
C SER A 109 14.20 4.07 18.84
N ARG A 110 13.31 4.70 19.60
CA ARG A 110 13.60 5.81 20.53
C ARG A 110 12.76 5.67 21.79
N ARG A 111 13.04 6.50 22.81
CA ARG A 111 12.19 6.56 24.01
C ARG A 111 10.77 7.00 23.65
N GLY A 112 9.78 6.43 24.32
CA GLY A 112 8.36 6.71 24.05
C GLY A 112 7.80 6.00 22.81
N ARG A 113 8.54 5.03 22.25
CA ARG A 113 8.08 4.16 21.17
C ARG A 113 7.60 2.83 21.74
N GLU A 114 6.61 2.23 21.10
CA GLU A 114 6.09 0.90 21.42
C GLU A 114 5.72 0.20 20.10
N VAL A 115 6.18 -1.04 19.93
CA VAL A 115 5.63 -1.94 18.91
C VAL A 115 5.09 -3.19 19.60
N VAL A 116 3.87 -3.56 19.25
CA VAL A 116 3.21 -4.76 19.75
C VAL A 116 3.11 -5.76 18.59
N LEU A 117 3.59 -6.98 18.80
CA LEU A 117 3.43 -8.09 17.89
C LEU A 117 2.46 -9.11 18.49
N LEU A 118 1.39 -9.42 17.77
CA LEU A 118 0.41 -10.43 18.14
C LEU A 118 0.50 -11.60 17.17
N ALA A 119 0.68 -12.82 17.67
CA ALA A 119 0.68 -14.03 16.86
C ALA A 119 0.18 -15.25 17.65
N HIS A 120 -0.15 -16.32 16.95
CA HIS A 120 -0.30 -17.63 17.59
C HIS A 120 1.07 -18.22 17.97
N ARG A 121 2.09 -17.97 17.14
CA ARG A 121 3.45 -18.50 17.32
C ARG A 121 4.50 -17.59 16.69
N PHE A 122 5.73 -17.65 17.20
CA PHE A 122 6.86 -16.84 16.74
C PHE A 122 8.01 -17.66 16.14
N ASP A 123 7.78 -18.94 15.81
CA ASP A 123 8.84 -19.82 15.30
C ASP A 123 9.39 -19.36 13.95
N ALA A 124 8.53 -18.89 13.03
CA ALA A 124 8.96 -18.37 11.74
C ALA A 124 9.78 -17.08 11.90
N VAL A 125 9.46 -16.24 12.90
CA VAL A 125 10.28 -15.06 13.23
C VAL A 125 11.67 -15.48 13.70
N GLN A 126 11.77 -16.49 14.55
CA GLN A 126 13.06 -17.00 15.02
C GLN A 126 13.88 -17.64 13.89
N ALA A 127 13.23 -18.43 13.03
CA ALA A 127 13.90 -19.18 11.98
C ALA A 127 14.30 -18.31 10.77
N ARG A 128 13.47 -17.33 10.38
CA ARG A 128 13.63 -16.59 9.12
C ARG A 128 14.09 -15.15 9.30
N HIS A 129 13.80 -14.54 10.45
CA HIS A 129 13.99 -13.11 10.68
C HIS A 129 15.07 -12.81 11.72
N ALA A 130 16.24 -13.45 11.60
CA ALA A 130 17.33 -13.36 12.58
C ALA A 130 17.80 -11.92 12.87
N ARG A 131 17.77 -11.02 11.87
CA ARG A 131 18.09 -9.60 12.05
C ARG A 131 17.07 -8.90 12.95
N PHE A 132 15.78 -9.17 12.73
CA PHE A 132 14.70 -8.66 13.59
C PHE A 132 14.83 -9.17 15.02
N VAL A 133 15.14 -10.47 15.20
CA VAL A 133 15.37 -11.05 16.53
C VAL A 133 16.52 -10.35 17.25
N THR A 134 17.64 -10.09 16.56
CA THR A 134 18.77 -9.35 17.13
C THR A 134 18.38 -7.93 17.52
N TRP A 135 17.70 -7.19 16.65
CA TRP A 135 17.20 -5.85 16.95
C TRP A 135 16.27 -5.85 18.16
N ARG A 136 15.33 -6.79 18.21
CA ARG A 136 14.38 -6.95 19.32
C ARG A 136 15.08 -7.20 20.66
N LYS A 137 16.19 -7.96 20.69
CA LYS A 137 16.96 -8.16 21.93
C LYS A 137 17.46 -6.83 22.49
N THR A 138 18.00 -5.97 21.63
CA THR A 138 18.48 -4.62 21.99
C THR A 138 17.34 -3.71 22.45
N TRP A 139 16.18 -3.79 21.78
CA TRP A 139 15.05 -2.90 21.99
C TRP A 139 13.87 -3.56 22.71
N SER A 140 14.15 -4.57 23.54
CA SER A 140 13.13 -5.40 24.20
C SER A 140 12.12 -4.61 25.03
N HIS A 141 12.54 -3.46 25.57
CA HIS A 141 11.69 -2.57 26.37
C HIS A 141 10.64 -1.78 25.56
N ILE A 142 10.81 -1.66 24.23
CA ILE A 142 9.80 -1.06 23.34
C ILE A 142 9.08 -2.11 22.47
N VAL A 143 9.45 -3.39 22.59
CA VAL A 143 8.86 -4.47 21.79
C VAL A 143 8.08 -5.41 22.71
N GLU A 144 6.76 -5.33 22.63
CA GLU A 144 5.88 -6.31 23.25
C GLU A 144 5.56 -7.42 22.25
N CYS A 145 5.71 -8.68 22.66
CA CYS A 145 5.23 -9.81 21.88
C CYS A 145 4.23 -10.58 22.70
N CYS A 146 3.05 -10.79 22.13
CA CYS A 146 1.98 -11.51 22.80
C CYS A 146 1.52 -12.68 21.96
N VAL A 147 1.36 -13.82 22.64
CA VAL A 147 0.83 -15.04 22.06
C VAL A 147 -0.66 -15.08 22.31
N VAL A 148 -1.42 -15.09 21.23
CA VAL A 148 -2.88 -15.27 21.24
C VAL A 148 -3.17 -16.75 21.14
N ALA A 149 -4.02 -17.28 22.03
CA ALA A 149 -4.37 -18.70 22.03
C ALA A 149 -5.05 -19.10 20.72
N THR A 150 -4.68 -20.26 20.16
CA THR A 150 -5.28 -20.82 18.93
C THR A 150 -6.75 -21.20 19.09
N THR A 151 -7.22 -21.35 20.33
CA THR A 151 -8.63 -21.63 20.66
C THR A 151 -9.54 -20.41 20.52
N ASP A 152 -8.98 -19.21 20.34
CA ASP A 152 -9.69 -17.94 20.49
C ASP A 152 -10.39 -17.42 19.22
N ARG A 153 -10.54 -18.28 18.19
CA ARG A 153 -10.80 -17.95 16.76
C ARG A 153 -9.50 -17.73 16.00
N GLU A 154 -9.52 -18.05 14.71
CA GLU A 154 -8.37 -17.88 13.81
C GLU A 154 -7.91 -16.43 13.80
N LEU A 155 -6.62 -16.19 14.10
CA LEU A 155 -6.03 -14.87 13.94
C LEU A 155 -6.15 -14.46 12.47
N PRO A 156 -6.69 -13.28 12.16
CA PRO A 156 -6.65 -12.79 10.79
C PRO A 156 -5.21 -12.63 10.33
N GLN A 157 -4.93 -13.04 9.09
CA GLN A 157 -3.65 -12.80 8.47
C GLN A 157 -3.41 -11.28 8.32
N GLY A 158 -2.16 -10.84 8.48
CA GLY A 158 -1.68 -9.50 8.15
C GLY A 158 -2.58 -8.33 8.56
N MET A 159 -2.46 -7.86 9.80
CA MET A 159 -3.01 -6.58 10.25
C MET A 159 -1.89 -5.66 10.72
N ILE A 160 -1.99 -4.37 10.34
CA ILE A 160 -1.09 -3.31 10.75
C ILE A 160 -1.94 -2.16 11.26
N TRP A 161 -1.60 -1.63 12.42
CA TRP A 161 -2.19 -0.40 12.91
C TRP A 161 -1.11 0.61 13.29
N THR A 162 -1.34 1.85 12.86
CA THR A 162 -0.56 3.04 13.22
C THR A 162 -1.50 4.21 13.55
N PRO A 163 -0.99 5.29 14.17
CA PRO A 163 -1.82 6.42 14.60
C PRO A 163 -2.49 7.19 13.46
N GLU A 164 -2.02 7.05 12.23
CA GLU A 164 -2.57 7.77 11.06
C GLU A 164 -3.04 6.84 9.94
N TRP A 165 -2.63 5.56 9.93
CA TRP A 165 -2.95 4.61 8.87
C TRP A 165 -3.14 3.18 9.42
N ALA A 166 -3.93 2.37 8.74
CA ALA A 166 -4.09 0.96 9.10
C ALA A 166 -4.25 0.07 7.87
N LEU A 167 -3.94 -1.21 8.04
CA LEU A 167 -4.14 -2.25 7.04
C LEU A 167 -4.71 -3.53 7.62
N GLN A 168 -5.52 -4.20 6.81
CA GLN A 168 -6.02 -5.53 7.08
C GLN A 168 -6.04 -6.35 5.78
N VAL A 169 -5.50 -7.57 5.82
CA VAL A 169 -5.73 -8.58 4.77
C VAL A 169 -7.18 -9.05 4.86
N GLN A 170 -7.89 -8.98 3.73
CA GLN A 170 -9.27 -9.40 3.56
C GLN A 170 -9.38 -10.81 2.97
N ASP A 171 -8.40 -11.19 2.16
CA ASP A 171 -8.33 -12.50 1.52
C ASP A 171 -6.91 -13.06 1.67
N ALA A 172 -6.81 -14.17 2.40
CA ALA A 172 -5.55 -14.81 2.72
C ALA A 172 -4.88 -15.44 1.50
N GLU A 173 -5.67 -16.05 0.62
CA GLU A 173 -5.16 -16.81 -0.53
C GLU A 173 -4.53 -15.89 -1.58
N GLY A 174 -5.18 -14.76 -1.89
CA GLY A 174 -4.68 -13.74 -2.81
C GLY A 174 -3.84 -12.63 -2.16
N PHE A 175 -3.62 -12.69 -0.84
CA PHE A 175 -3.05 -11.57 -0.06
C PHE A 175 -3.69 -10.24 -0.41
N ALA A 176 -5.02 -10.22 -0.56
CA ALA A 176 -5.74 -8.99 -0.86
C ALA A 176 -5.87 -8.19 0.44
N CYS A 177 -5.23 -7.03 0.51
CA CYS A 177 -5.22 -6.19 1.70
C CYS A 177 -5.76 -4.79 1.41
N ILE A 178 -6.42 -4.19 2.41
CA ILE A 178 -6.96 -2.84 2.33
C ILE A 178 -6.15 -1.96 3.25
N GLY A 179 -5.49 -0.94 2.70
CA GLY A 179 -4.89 0.17 3.44
C GLY A 179 -5.87 1.33 3.58
N SER A 180 -5.91 1.99 4.73
CA SER A 180 -6.81 3.13 4.94
C SER A 180 -6.33 4.10 6.01
N GLU A 181 -6.59 5.38 5.78
CA GLU A 181 -6.45 6.47 6.76
C GLU A 181 -7.77 6.79 7.45
N ASN A 182 -8.87 6.16 7.02
CA ASN A 182 -10.21 6.43 7.51
C ASN A 182 -10.27 6.20 9.03
N GLN A 183 -10.73 7.22 9.76
CA GLN A 183 -10.76 7.18 11.22
C GLN A 183 -11.60 6.03 11.78
N ARG A 184 -12.75 5.70 11.16
CA ARG A 184 -13.61 4.59 11.61
C ARG A 184 -12.92 3.25 11.42
N PHE A 185 -12.33 3.03 10.24
CA PHE A 185 -11.56 1.82 9.95
C PHE A 185 -10.42 1.62 10.95
N ARG A 186 -9.67 2.70 11.24
CA ARG A 186 -8.56 2.65 12.22
C ARG A 186 -9.04 2.41 13.64
N ALA A 187 -10.17 3.00 14.06
CA ALA A 187 -10.73 2.80 15.38
C ALA A 187 -11.27 1.37 15.58
N GLU A 188 -11.92 0.81 14.57
CA GLU A 188 -12.39 -0.57 14.59
C GLU A 188 -11.22 -1.56 14.66
N LEU A 189 -10.19 -1.35 13.83
CA LEU A 189 -9.00 -2.20 13.85
C LEU A 189 -8.24 -2.09 15.18
N SER A 190 -8.09 -0.88 15.75
CA SER A 190 -7.50 -0.71 17.08
C SER A 190 -8.26 -1.52 18.13
N SER A 191 -9.59 -1.38 18.17
CA SER A 191 -10.44 -2.08 19.14
C SER A 191 -10.30 -3.60 19.02
N LYS A 192 -10.25 -4.12 17.79
CA LYS A 192 -10.02 -5.55 17.51
C LYS A 192 -8.65 -6.01 18.01
N LEU A 193 -7.60 -5.23 17.74
CA LEU A 193 -6.23 -5.56 18.16
C LEU A 193 -6.04 -5.46 19.68
N ASP A 194 -6.65 -4.46 20.32
CA ASP A 194 -6.60 -4.31 21.78
C ASP A 194 -7.35 -5.45 22.48
N LEU A 195 -8.47 -5.93 21.92
CA LEU A 195 -9.16 -7.13 22.43
C LEU A 195 -8.28 -8.38 22.31
N LEU A 196 -7.62 -8.58 21.18
CA LEU A 196 -6.67 -9.69 20.98
C LEU A 196 -5.51 -9.60 21.97
N ARG A 197 -4.94 -8.40 22.18
CA ARG A 197 -3.88 -8.15 23.17
C ARG A 197 -4.34 -8.47 24.59
N GLN A 198 -5.55 -8.06 24.99
CA GLN A 198 -6.09 -8.34 26.33
C GLN A 198 -6.26 -9.84 26.61
N ARG A 199 -6.60 -10.63 25.59
CA ARG A 199 -6.79 -12.09 25.70
C ARG A 199 -5.48 -12.88 25.51
N SER A 200 -4.41 -12.19 25.12
CA SER A 200 -3.11 -12.80 24.87
C SER A 200 -2.28 -12.94 26.15
N ARG A 201 -1.21 -13.72 26.06
CA ARG A 201 -0.20 -13.84 27.11
C ARG A 201 1.14 -13.30 26.60
N PRO A 202 2.00 -12.74 27.46
CA PRO A 202 3.37 -12.41 27.06
C PRO A 202 4.04 -13.64 26.45
N GLY A 203 4.63 -13.48 25.27
CA GLY A 203 5.25 -14.54 24.51
C GLY A 203 6.61 -14.13 23.97
N PHE A 204 7.37 -15.13 23.51
CA PHE A 204 8.69 -14.93 22.93
C PHE A 204 9.64 -14.20 23.91
N ALA A 205 9.85 -14.74 25.12
CA ALA A 205 10.69 -14.09 26.13
C ALA A 205 12.13 -13.86 25.62
N VAL A 206 12.70 -12.67 25.89
CA VAL A 206 14.08 -12.32 25.51
C VAL A 206 15.11 -13.02 26.40
N ASN A 207 14.68 -13.55 27.54
CA ASN A 207 15.46 -14.37 28.45
C ASN A 207 14.59 -15.53 28.93
N ILE A 208 14.95 -16.78 28.60
CA ILE A 208 14.53 -17.90 29.43
C ILE A 208 15.49 -17.88 30.61
N LEU A 209 15.11 -17.20 31.70
CA LEU A 209 15.81 -17.39 32.97
C LEU A 209 15.61 -18.87 33.34
N GLY A 210 16.73 -19.58 33.50
CA GLY A 210 16.77 -21.04 33.57
C GLY A 210 15.82 -21.66 34.61
N LEU A 211 15.23 -22.77 34.19
CA LEU A 211 14.84 -23.89 35.06
C LEU A 211 15.67 -25.09 34.64
#